data_AF-A0A0G4H009-F1
#
_entry.id   AF-A0A0G4H009-F1
#
_cell.length_a   1.000
_cell.length_b   1.000
_cell.length_c   1.000
_cell.angle_alpha   90.00
_cell.angle_beta   90.00
_cell.angle_gamma   90.00
#
_symmetry.space_group_name_H-M   'P 1'
#
loop_
_entity.id
_entity.type
_entity.pdbx_description
1 polymer ?
#
loop_
_entity_poly.entity_id
_entity_poly.type
_entity_poly.pdbx_seq_one_letter_code
_entity_poly.pdbx_strand_id
1 'polypeptide(L)'
;MSSSTPHQWSIYPHTVLAFRPSKDWTKKPHESRLTRVRDKYRREGIRRTVSAVLLIHQHGHPHVIFFLHEQTQTYHLPGGCLRPGESDKDGLQRKLGKCISGAPCEVGELLGVWWRPNFEELMYPYLPAHITRPKEQQKLYQVTLTNKCTFVLPAGHTMIAVSLTDLYDGTAKYGPLHASIPSLISRFNFICLVKQDEGGHLSQQHHQQQT
;
A
#
# COMPACT_ATOMS: atom_id res chain seq x y z
N MET A 1 25.82 -23.42 1.69
CA MET A 1 24.53 -22.74 1.95
C MET A 1 24.76 -21.26 1.70
N SER A 2 24.23 -20.71 0.60
CA SER A 2 24.34 -19.28 0.30
C SER A 2 23.58 -18.52 1.39
N SER A 3 24.29 -17.73 2.20
CA SER A 3 23.66 -16.78 3.11
C SER A 3 22.99 -15.71 2.25
N SER A 4 21.68 -15.88 1.96
CA SER A 4 20.92 -14.82 1.31
C SER A 4 20.92 -13.62 2.26
N THR A 5 21.61 -12.55 1.86
CA THR A 5 21.52 -11.27 2.55
C THR A 5 20.04 -10.89 2.72
N PRO A 6 19.61 -10.45 3.91
CA PRO A 6 18.24 -10.00 4.12
C PRO A 6 17.90 -8.93 3.09
N HIS A 7 16.71 -9.02 2.49
CA HIS A 7 16.27 -8.04 1.50
C HIS A 7 16.12 -6.70 2.22
N GLN A 8 17.00 -5.75 1.88
CA GLN A 8 17.00 -4.42 2.49
C GLN A 8 15.84 -3.60 1.92
N TRP A 9 15.16 -2.85 2.79
CA TRP A 9 14.13 -1.91 2.38
C TRP A 9 14.42 -0.54 3.00
N SER A 10 14.91 0.38 2.17
CA SER A 10 15.12 1.77 2.57
C SER A 10 13.80 2.48 2.80
N ILE A 11 13.66 3.10 3.97
CA ILE A 11 12.47 3.86 4.36
C ILE A 11 12.87 5.28 4.73
N TYR A 12 12.14 6.25 4.20
CA TYR A 12 12.43 7.68 4.37
C TYR A 12 11.67 8.28 5.56
N PRO A 13 12.15 9.39 6.15
CA PRO A 13 11.47 9.99 7.29
C PRO A 13 10.17 10.64 6.81
N HIS A 14 9.15 10.67 7.66
CA HIS A 14 7.84 11.23 7.29
C HIS A 14 7.91 12.67 6.72
N THR A 15 8.96 13.43 7.08
CA THR A 15 9.21 14.81 6.64
C THR A 15 9.54 14.95 5.15
N VAL A 16 9.76 13.85 4.42
CA VAL A 16 9.89 13.87 2.95
C VAL A 16 8.53 13.87 2.24
N LEU A 17 7.46 13.60 2.98
CA LEU A 17 6.11 13.55 2.43
C LEU A 17 5.46 14.92 2.46
N ALA A 18 4.84 15.29 1.34
CA ALA A 18 3.89 16.38 1.27
C ALA A 18 2.51 15.85 0.87
N PHE A 19 1.47 16.53 1.31
CA PHE A 19 0.08 16.22 0.94
C PHE A 19 -0.57 17.43 0.26
N ARG A 20 -1.33 17.16 -0.81
CA ARG A 20 -2.17 18.15 -1.48
C ARG A 20 -3.55 17.55 -1.78
N PRO A 21 -4.65 18.28 -1.50
CA PRO A 21 -5.96 17.87 -1.96
C PRO A 21 -6.05 18.01 -3.49
N SER A 22 -6.67 17.03 -4.15
CA SER A 22 -6.98 17.12 -5.59
C SER A 22 -8.14 18.10 -5.82
N LYS A 23 -7.95 19.08 -6.71
CA LYS A 23 -8.98 20.07 -7.08
C LYS A 23 -10.03 19.50 -8.06
N ASP A 24 -9.68 18.47 -8.83
CA ASP A 24 -10.46 18.02 -9.99
C ASP A 24 -11.14 16.65 -9.79
N TRP A 25 -11.31 16.19 -8.55
CA TRP A 25 -11.92 14.88 -8.33
C TRP A 25 -13.46 14.93 -8.46
N THR A 26 -13.95 14.53 -9.63
CA THR A 26 -15.40 14.37 -9.87
C THR A 26 -15.98 13.28 -8.95
N LYS A 27 -16.99 13.65 -8.15
CA LYS A 27 -17.77 12.70 -7.35
C LYS A 27 -18.47 11.72 -8.31
N LYS A 28 -18.03 10.46 -8.35
CA LYS A 28 -18.78 9.42 -9.07
C LYS A 28 -20.05 9.08 -8.29
N PRO A 29 -21.17 8.77 -8.97
CA PRO A 29 -22.46 8.51 -8.33
C PRO A 29 -22.42 7.40 -7.28
N HIS A 30 -23.37 7.49 -6.36
CA HIS A 30 -23.56 6.70 -5.13
C HIS A 30 -24.05 5.27 -5.38
N GLU A 31 -23.59 4.60 -6.45
CA GLU A 31 -23.81 3.16 -6.57
C GLU A 31 -22.93 2.42 -5.57
N SER A 32 -23.51 1.40 -4.92
CA SER A 32 -22.76 0.57 -3.98
C SER A 32 -21.52 -0.01 -4.68
N ARG A 33 -20.38 0.02 -3.99
CA ARG A 33 -19.12 -0.57 -4.47
C ARG A 33 -19.33 -1.99 -5.01
N LEU A 34 -20.15 -2.78 -4.31
CA LEU A 34 -20.47 -4.16 -4.66
C LEU A 34 -21.30 -4.29 -5.93
N THR A 35 -22.22 -3.35 -6.20
CA THR A 35 -22.97 -3.29 -7.47
C THR A 35 -22.00 -3.14 -8.65
N ARG A 36 -21.07 -2.18 -8.53
CA ARG A 36 -20.05 -1.95 -9.56
C ARG A 36 -19.12 -3.15 -9.78
N VAL A 37 -18.76 -3.84 -8.70
CA VAL A 37 -17.97 -5.08 -8.77
C VAL A 37 -18.77 -6.19 -9.48
N ARG A 38 -20.05 -6.34 -9.17
CA ARG A 38 -20.94 -7.32 -9.80
C ARG A 38 -21.10 -7.11 -11.30
N ASP A 39 -21.37 -5.88 -11.72
CA ASP A 39 -21.57 -5.58 -13.14
C ASP A 39 -20.28 -5.65 -13.94
N LYS A 40 -19.17 -5.23 -13.34
CA LYS A 40 -17.86 -5.41 -13.96
C LYS A 40 -17.53 -6.89 -14.13
N TYR A 41 -17.82 -7.72 -13.11
CA TYR A 41 -17.56 -9.15 -13.17
C TYR A 41 -18.35 -9.86 -14.27
N ARG A 42 -19.60 -9.45 -14.51
CA ARG A 42 -20.42 -9.99 -15.62
C ARG A 42 -19.80 -9.73 -17.00
N ARG A 43 -19.12 -8.59 -17.18
CA ARG A 43 -18.55 -8.17 -18.47
C ARG A 43 -17.11 -8.64 -18.68
N GLU A 44 -16.28 -8.55 -17.65
CA GLU A 44 -14.82 -8.72 -17.75
C GLU A 44 -14.28 -9.91 -16.95
N GLY A 45 -15.13 -10.60 -16.18
CA GLY A 45 -14.71 -11.70 -15.30
C GLY A 45 -14.02 -11.19 -14.04
N ILE A 46 -13.01 -11.93 -13.57
CA ILE A 46 -12.35 -11.64 -12.30
C ILE A 46 -11.75 -10.23 -12.25
N ARG A 47 -12.05 -9.49 -11.18
CA ARG A 47 -11.42 -8.20 -10.92
C ARG A 47 -9.97 -8.42 -10.46
N ARG A 48 -9.00 -7.83 -11.15
CA ARG A 48 -7.60 -7.78 -10.69
C ARG A 48 -7.28 -6.41 -10.09
N THR A 49 -6.80 -6.40 -8.85
CA THR A 49 -6.44 -5.18 -8.12
C THR A 49 -5.00 -5.29 -7.63
N VAL A 50 -4.26 -4.20 -7.70
CA VAL A 50 -2.90 -4.08 -7.14
C VAL A 50 -2.88 -2.96 -6.11
N SER A 51 -2.17 -3.17 -5.01
CA SER A 51 -2.01 -2.19 -3.93
C SER A 51 -0.54 -2.09 -3.54
N ALA A 52 -0.11 -0.87 -3.20
CA ALA A 52 1.22 -0.56 -2.72
C ALA A 52 1.24 -0.56 -1.20
N VAL A 53 2.22 -1.25 -0.61
CA VAL A 53 2.65 -1.04 0.76
C VAL A 53 3.82 -0.05 0.69
N LEU A 54 3.58 1.17 1.16
CA LEU A 54 4.55 2.25 1.21
C LEU A 54 4.95 2.45 2.66
N LEU A 55 6.25 2.46 2.92
CA LEU A 55 6.80 2.67 4.25
C LEU A 55 7.49 4.02 4.37
N ILE A 56 7.30 4.64 5.51
CA ILE A 56 8.13 5.73 6.04
C ILE A 56 8.54 5.37 7.46
N HIS A 57 9.44 6.14 8.06
CA HIS A 57 9.66 6.08 9.50
C HIS A 57 9.33 7.40 10.19
N GLN A 58 8.88 7.28 11.43
CA GLN A 58 8.80 8.36 12.40
C GLN A 58 9.70 7.95 13.58
N HIS A 59 10.72 8.76 13.88
CA HIS A 59 11.68 8.49 14.95
C HIS A 59 12.37 7.11 14.87
N GLY A 60 12.54 6.58 13.65
CA GLY A 60 13.18 5.27 13.43
C GLY A 60 12.21 4.08 13.48
N HIS A 61 10.92 4.32 13.69
CA HIS A 61 9.88 3.30 13.70
C HIS A 61 9.13 3.26 12.37
N PRO A 62 9.02 2.10 11.69
CA PRO A 62 8.31 1.99 10.43
C PRO A 62 6.81 2.22 10.56
N HIS A 63 6.25 2.95 9.61
CA HIS A 63 4.82 3.23 9.47
C HIS A 63 4.37 2.96 8.03
N VAL A 64 3.18 2.38 7.88
CA VAL A 64 2.54 2.16 6.58
C VAL A 64 1.66 3.35 6.25
N ILE A 65 1.75 3.85 5.01
CA ILE A 65 0.89 4.92 4.52
C ILE A 65 -0.46 4.36 4.07
N PHE A 66 -1.55 4.94 4.59
CA PHE A 66 -2.91 4.66 4.16
C PHE A 66 -3.63 5.93 3.69
N PHE A 67 -4.63 5.74 2.84
CA PHE A 67 -5.65 6.75 2.56
C PHE A 67 -6.89 6.43 3.41
N LEU A 68 -7.25 7.34 4.30
CA LEU A 68 -8.43 7.24 5.16
C LEU A 68 -9.60 7.96 4.49
N HIS A 69 -10.67 7.24 4.20
CA HIS A 69 -11.93 7.87 3.81
C HIS A 69 -12.67 8.37 5.05
N GLU A 70 -12.78 9.69 5.19
CA GLU A 70 -13.21 10.34 6.44
C GLU A 70 -14.65 9.99 6.83
N GLN A 71 -15.56 9.88 5.86
CA GLN A 71 -16.98 9.64 6.17
C GLN A 71 -17.26 8.21 6.64
N THR A 72 -16.61 7.22 6.03
CA THR A 72 -16.84 5.80 6.35
C THR A 72 -15.82 5.26 7.34
N GLN A 73 -14.80 6.05 7.69
CA GLN A 73 -13.65 5.62 8.48
C GLN A 73 -12.97 4.35 7.94
N THR A 74 -12.84 4.26 6.60
CA THR A 74 -12.23 3.09 5.94
C THR A 74 -10.82 3.40 5.45
N TYR A 75 -9.93 2.43 5.65
CA TYR A 75 -8.50 2.53 5.34
C TYR A 75 -8.24 1.84 4.00
N HIS A 76 -7.52 2.51 3.10
CA HIS A 76 -7.19 1.99 1.78
C HIS A 76 -5.69 2.13 1.53
N LEU A 77 -5.09 1.07 1.00
CA LEU A 77 -3.75 1.16 0.42
C LEU A 77 -3.80 1.84 -0.95
N PRO A 78 -2.78 2.64 -1.33
CA PRO A 78 -2.70 3.23 -2.66
C PRO A 78 -2.65 2.16 -3.74
N GLY A 79 -3.36 2.35 -4.86
CA GLY A 79 -3.41 1.37 -5.94
C GLY A 79 -4.73 1.36 -6.68
N GLY A 80 -5.13 0.20 -7.20
CA GLY A 80 -6.48 -0.01 -7.73
C GLY A 80 -6.57 -1.08 -8.81
N CYS A 81 -7.72 -1.09 -9.48
CA CYS A 81 -8.04 -2.10 -10.50
C CYS A 81 -7.17 -1.96 -11.76
N LEU A 82 -6.64 -3.09 -12.22
CA LEU A 82 -5.93 -3.23 -13.49
C LEU A 82 -6.88 -3.16 -14.69
N ARG A 83 -6.32 -2.79 -15.85
CA ARG A 83 -6.96 -2.94 -17.16
C ARG A 83 -6.81 -4.37 -17.67
N PRO A 84 -7.69 -4.85 -18.58
CA PRO A 84 -7.50 -6.14 -19.25
C PRO A 84 -6.12 -6.20 -19.93
N GLY A 85 -5.41 -7.32 -19.74
CA GLY A 85 -4.07 -7.53 -20.30
C GLY A 85 -2.93 -6.75 -19.63
N GLU A 86 -3.21 -5.86 -18.67
CA GLU A 86 -2.19 -5.06 -18.02
C GLU A 86 -1.35 -5.89 -17.02
N SER A 87 -0.04 -5.63 -17.02
CA SER A 87 0.87 -6.22 -16.03
C SER A 87 0.63 -5.60 -14.65
N ASP A 88 0.92 -6.35 -13.60
CA ASP A 88 0.67 -5.88 -12.24
C ASP A 88 1.53 -4.65 -11.89
N LYS A 89 2.83 -4.68 -12.26
CA LYS A 89 3.78 -3.59 -11.96
C LYS A 89 3.44 -2.33 -12.75
N ASP A 90 3.19 -2.43 -14.05
CA ASP A 90 2.85 -1.26 -14.88
C ASP A 90 1.53 -0.65 -14.45
N GLY A 91 0.54 -1.50 -14.14
CA GLY A 91 -0.74 -1.05 -13.64
C GLY A 91 -0.64 -0.37 -12.29
N LEU A 92 0.22 -0.87 -11.39
CA LEU A 92 0.48 -0.23 -10.10
C LEU A 92 1.19 1.11 -10.28
N GLN A 93 2.26 1.18 -11.09
CA GLN A 93 2.93 2.43 -11.44
C GLN A 93 1.95 3.46 -12.00
N ARG A 94 1.08 3.06 -12.94
CA ARG A 94 0.02 3.93 -13.49
C ARG A 94 -0.97 4.40 -12.43
N LYS A 95 -1.30 3.57 -11.43
CA LYS A 95 -2.20 3.98 -10.33
C LYS A 95 -1.51 4.96 -9.39
N LEU A 96 -0.26 4.68 -9.02
CA LEU A 96 0.52 5.55 -8.15
C LEU A 96 0.81 6.90 -8.80
N GLY A 97 1.11 6.93 -10.11
CA GLY A 97 1.31 8.20 -10.85
C GLY A 97 0.09 9.13 -10.89
N LYS A 98 -1.11 8.66 -10.49
CA LYS A 98 -2.29 9.53 -10.31
C LYS A 98 -2.37 10.16 -8.92
N CYS A 99 -1.71 9.57 -7.95
CA CYS A 99 -1.80 9.94 -6.54
C CYS A 99 -0.47 10.42 -5.96
N ILE A 100 0.65 10.23 -6.65
CA ILE A 100 1.99 10.64 -6.22
C ILE A 100 2.60 11.46 -7.34
N SER A 101 3.05 12.66 -7.00
CA SER A 101 3.72 13.60 -7.89
C SER A 101 5.12 13.94 -7.35
N GLY A 102 6.03 14.30 -8.26
CA GLY A 102 7.35 14.85 -7.92
C GLY A 102 8.53 13.90 -8.07
N ALA A 103 8.35 12.59 -7.89
CA ALA A 103 9.46 11.64 -8.04
C ALA A 103 8.97 10.20 -8.34
N PRO A 104 9.79 9.39 -9.04
CA PRO A 104 9.45 8.02 -9.39
C PRO A 104 9.38 7.14 -8.14
N CYS A 105 8.35 6.30 -8.03
CA CYS A 105 8.31 5.24 -7.02
C CYS A 105 8.76 3.93 -7.65
N GLU A 106 9.55 3.15 -6.92
CA GLU A 106 10.02 1.85 -7.40
C GLU A 106 9.10 0.74 -6.93
N VAL A 107 8.52 -0.01 -7.87
CA VAL A 107 7.69 -1.17 -7.55
C VAL A 107 8.57 -2.42 -7.39
N GLY A 108 8.75 -2.82 -6.12
CA GLY A 108 9.53 -3.97 -5.70
C GLY A 108 8.80 -5.29 -5.90
N GLU A 109 8.92 -6.18 -4.92
CA GLU A 109 8.38 -7.54 -5.00
C GLU A 109 6.94 -7.69 -4.48
N LEU A 110 6.34 -8.84 -4.81
CA LEU A 110 5.01 -9.23 -4.35
C LEU A 110 5.07 -9.65 -2.87
N LEU A 111 4.27 -9.00 -2.03
CA LEU A 111 4.17 -9.26 -0.59
C LEU A 111 3.09 -10.29 -0.26
N GLY A 112 1.98 -10.29 -1.00
CA GLY A 112 0.88 -11.21 -0.73
C GLY A 112 -0.26 -11.13 -1.75
N VAL A 113 -1.08 -12.17 -1.76
CA VAL A 113 -2.25 -12.28 -2.65
C VAL A 113 -3.49 -12.60 -1.82
N TRP A 114 -4.52 -11.79 -2.02
CA TRP A 114 -5.80 -11.91 -1.35
C TRP A 114 -6.92 -12.18 -2.35
N TRP A 115 -7.87 -13.02 -1.97
CA TRP A 115 -8.96 -13.48 -2.82
C TRP A 115 -10.30 -13.14 -2.21
N ARG A 116 -11.18 -12.57 -3.03
CA ARG A 116 -12.58 -12.35 -2.71
C ARG A 116 -13.42 -13.44 -3.39
N PRO A 117 -13.99 -14.41 -2.66
CA PRO A 117 -14.75 -15.49 -3.28
C PRO A 117 -16.13 -15.05 -3.78
N ASN A 118 -16.80 -14.15 -3.04
CA ASN A 118 -18.19 -13.75 -3.25
C ASN A 118 -18.34 -12.22 -3.39
N PHE A 119 -19.55 -11.73 -3.70
CA PHE A 119 -19.85 -10.29 -3.77
C PHE A 119 -20.09 -9.69 -2.38
N GLU A 120 -19.15 -9.94 -1.47
CA GLU A 120 -19.14 -9.53 -0.07
C GLU A 120 -17.79 -8.90 0.25
N GLU A 121 -17.68 -8.23 1.40
CA GLU A 121 -16.47 -7.50 1.81
C GLU A 121 -15.30 -8.40 2.25
N LEU A 122 -15.58 -9.65 2.65
CA LEU A 122 -14.56 -10.56 3.16
C LEU A 122 -13.58 -11.05 2.07
N MET A 123 -12.30 -11.13 2.44
CA MET A 123 -11.21 -11.66 1.60
C MET A 123 -10.35 -12.62 2.40
N TYR A 124 -9.66 -13.53 1.69
CA TYR A 124 -8.81 -14.56 2.28
C TYR A 124 -7.40 -14.51 1.67
N PRO A 125 -6.34 -14.78 2.44
CA PRO A 125 -4.96 -14.83 1.93
C PRO A 125 -4.65 -16.12 1.15
N TYR A 126 -5.68 -16.85 0.73
CA TYR A 126 -5.64 -18.05 -0.09
C TYR A 126 -6.93 -18.13 -0.90
N LEU A 127 -6.97 -18.94 -1.96
CA LEU A 127 -8.21 -19.24 -2.67
C LEU A 127 -8.95 -20.35 -1.88
N PRO A 128 -10.14 -20.08 -1.30
CA PRO A 128 -10.84 -21.09 -0.51
C PRO A 128 -11.21 -22.33 -1.33
N ALA A 129 -11.32 -23.47 -0.66
CA ALA A 129 -11.68 -24.73 -1.30
C ALA A 129 -13.01 -24.61 -2.09
N HIS A 130 -13.08 -25.31 -3.23
CA HIS A 130 -14.23 -25.34 -4.14
C HIS A 130 -14.59 -24.00 -4.82
N ILE A 131 -13.87 -22.90 -4.56
CA ILE A 131 -14.06 -21.63 -5.26
C ILE A 131 -13.31 -21.64 -6.59
N THR A 132 -14.03 -21.94 -7.68
CA THR A 132 -13.48 -21.92 -9.05
C THR A 132 -13.62 -20.56 -9.74
N ARG A 133 -14.49 -19.67 -9.22
CA ARG A 133 -14.87 -18.40 -9.84
C ARG A 133 -14.82 -17.23 -8.83
N PRO A 134 -13.63 -16.87 -8.30
CA PRO A 134 -13.49 -15.75 -7.37
C PRO A 134 -13.83 -14.41 -8.05
N LYS A 135 -14.31 -13.44 -7.28
CA LYS A 135 -14.75 -12.13 -7.78
C LYS A 135 -13.62 -11.13 -7.89
N GLU A 136 -12.61 -11.25 -7.03
CA GLU A 136 -11.45 -10.37 -7.04
C GLU A 136 -10.18 -11.09 -6.58
N GLN A 137 -9.07 -10.78 -7.25
CA GLN A 137 -7.71 -11.07 -6.81
C GLN A 137 -7.02 -9.72 -6.52
N GLN A 138 -6.61 -9.49 -5.28
CA GLN A 138 -5.85 -8.32 -4.86
C GLN A 138 -4.42 -8.72 -4.54
N LYS A 139 -3.45 -8.04 -5.14
CA LYS A 139 -2.02 -8.28 -4.92
C LYS A 139 -1.38 -7.08 -4.22
N LEU A 140 -0.61 -7.35 -3.18
CA LEU A 140 0.12 -6.33 -2.41
C LEU A 140 1.57 -6.31 -2.86
N TYR A 141 2.09 -5.14 -3.21
CA TYR A 141 3.47 -4.97 -3.65
C TYR A 141 4.24 -4.04 -2.72
N GLN A 142 5.51 -4.37 -2.49
CA GLN A 142 6.48 -3.46 -1.93
C GLN A 142 6.63 -2.27 -2.87
N VAL A 143 6.57 -1.05 -2.34
CA VAL A 143 6.90 0.15 -3.11
C VAL A 143 7.82 1.05 -2.30
N THR A 144 8.97 1.39 -2.88
CA THR A 144 9.95 2.27 -2.28
C THR A 144 9.72 3.70 -2.75
N LEU A 145 9.53 4.59 -1.78
CA LEU A 145 9.45 6.04 -2.02
C LEU A 145 10.85 6.61 -2.28
N THR A 146 10.90 7.78 -2.91
CA THR A 146 12.13 8.56 -3.08
C THR A 146 12.21 9.70 -2.07
N ASN A 147 13.31 10.46 -2.09
CA ASN A 147 13.63 11.53 -1.13
C ASN A 147 12.66 12.72 -1.10
N LYS A 148 11.73 12.88 -2.05
CA LYS A 148 10.64 13.87 -2.03
C LYS A 148 9.41 13.29 -2.75
N CYS A 149 8.28 13.17 -2.05
CA CYS A 149 7.03 12.66 -2.64
C CYS A 149 5.84 13.53 -2.22
N THR A 150 5.05 13.99 -3.20
CA THR A 150 3.80 14.73 -2.93
C THR A 150 2.60 13.87 -3.27
N PHE A 151 1.80 13.54 -2.26
CA PHE A 151 0.55 12.80 -2.44
C PHE A 151 -0.60 13.74 -2.82
N VAL A 152 -1.35 13.35 -3.85
CA VAL A 152 -2.56 14.01 -4.34
C VAL A 152 -3.73 13.07 -4.10
N LEU A 153 -4.61 13.41 -3.15
CA LEU A 153 -5.75 12.55 -2.81
C LEU A 153 -7.10 13.12 -3.29
N PRO A 154 -8.06 12.24 -3.59
CA PRO A 154 -9.45 12.64 -3.79
C PRO A 154 -10.03 13.41 -2.59
N ALA A 155 -11.04 14.24 -2.84
CA ALA A 155 -11.81 14.87 -1.77
C ALA A 155 -12.40 13.82 -0.81
N GLY A 156 -12.44 14.16 0.49
CA GLY A 156 -12.91 13.27 1.56
C GLY A 156 -11.93 12.16 1.96
N HIS A 157 -10.70 12.19 1.44
CA HIS A 157 -9.63 11.31 1.87
C HIS A 157 -8.46 12.08 2.47
N THR A 158 -7.90 11.54 3.55
CA THR A 158 -6.67 12.02 4.17
C THR A 158 -5.58 10.97 4.10
N MET A 159 -4.33 11.43 4.10
CA MET A 159 -3.17 10.54 4.22
C MET A 159 -2.86 10.38 5.70
N ILE A 160 -2.69 9.13 6.14
CA ILE A 160 -2.27 8.82 7.50
C ILE A 160 -1.12 7.80 7.46
N ALA A 161 -0.28 7.84 8.49
CA ALA A 161 0.78 6.88 8.71
C ALA A 161 0.43 6.07 9.95
N VAL A 162 0.37 4.74 9.82
CA VAL A 162 0.02 3.83 10.92
C VAL A 162 1.23 2.99 11.26
N SER A 163 1.59 2.94 12.55
CA SER A 163 2.75 2.18 13.01
C SER A 163 2.54 0.67 12.79
N LEU A 164 3.63 -0.09 12.64
CA LEU A 164 3.51 -1.55 12.56
C LEU A 164 2.90 -2.16 13.83
N THR A 165 3.16 -1.55 14.99
CA THR A 165 2.59 -1.96 16.29
C THR A 165 1.06 -1.84 16.28
N ASP A 166 0.53 -0.69 15.85
CA ASP A 166 -0.93 -0.48 15.80
C ASP A 166 -1.62 -1.40 14.78
N LEU A 167 -0.93 -1.74 13.69
CA LEU A 167 -1.46 -2.63 12.68
C LEU A 167 -1.55 -4.08 13.14
N TYR A 168 -0.52 -4.61 13.82
CA TYR A 168 -0.36 -6.04 14.10
C TYR A 168 -1.57 -6.63 14.85
N ASP A 169 -2.02 -5.96 15.92
CA ASP A 169 -3.20 -6.37 16.69
C ASP A 169 -4.48 -5.60 16.29
N GLY A 170 -4.40 -4.79 15.24
CA GLY A 170 -5.45 -3.87 14.83
C GLY A 170 -6.51 -4.48 13.90
N THR A 171 -6.69 -5.80 13.85
CA THR A 171 -7.62 -6.48 12.92
C THR A 171 -9.05 -5.95 13.02
N ALA A 172 -9.54 -5.64 14.22
CA ALA A 172 -10.89 -5.09 14.41
C ALA A 172 -11.08 -3.72 13.75
N LYS A 173 -10.02 -2.90 13.69
CA LYS A 173 -10.05 -1.53 13.16
C LYS A 173 -9.66 -1.46 11.68
N TYR A 174 -8.59 -2.14 11.31
CA TYR A 174 -8.00 -2.06 9.98
C TYR A 174 -8.44 -3.22 9.06
N GLY A 175 -9.02 -4.28 9.61
CA GLY A 175 -9.36 -5.49 8.87
C GLY A 175 -8.16 -6.44 8.66
N PRO A 176 -8.42 -7.71 8.33
CA PRO A 176 -7.41 -8.76 8.32
C PRO A 176 -6.29 -8.53 7.30
N LEU A 177 -6.60 -7.95 6.14
CA LEU A 177 -5.61 -7.66 5.10
C LEU A 177 -4.57 -6.67 5.61
N HIS A 178 -5.01 -5.54 6.18
CA HIS A 178 -4.09 -4.50 6.62
C HIS A 178 -3.34 -4.91 7.90
N ALA A 179 -4.01 -5.58 8.83
CA ALA A 179 -3.38 -6.09 10.05
C ALA A 179 -2.34 -7.18 9.80
N SER A 180 -2.40 -7.87 8.66
CA SER A 180 -1.39 -8.86 8.26
C SER A 180 -0.09 -8.25 7.73
N ILE A 181 -0.07 -6.95 7.39
CA ILE A 181 1.09 -6.30 6.74
C ILE A 181 2.38 -6.46 7.57
N PRO A 182 2.40 -6.23 8.90
CA PRO A 182 3.61 -6.42 9.70
C PRO A 182 4.22 -7.83 9.54
N SER A 183 3.39 -8.88 9.52
CA SER A 183 3.83 -10.25 9.29
C SER A 183 4.41 -10.45 7.89
N LEU A 184 3.75 -9.92 6.84
CA LEU A 184 4.21 -10.03 5.45
C LEU A 184 5.57 -9.37 5.20
N ILE A 185 5.85 -8.28 5.91
CA ILE A 185 7.08 -7.50 5.73
C ILE A 185 8.17 -7.78 6.78
N SER A 186 7.91 -8.68 7.73
CA SER A 186 8.86 -9.06 8.80
C SER A 186 10.18 -9.63 8.27
N ARG A 187 10.20 -10.12 7.03
CA ARG A 187 11.40 -10.67 6.37
C ARG A 187 12.37 -9.62 5.82
N PHE A 188 11.99 -8.34 5.81
CA PHE A 188 12.83 -7.26 5.29
C PHE A 188 13.69 -6.67 6.40
N ASN A 189 14.90 -6.24 6.06
CA ASN A 189 15.72 -5.42 6.93
C ASN A 189 15.48 -3.94 6.61
N PHE A 190 14.86 -3.19 7.53
CA PHE A 190 14.52 -1.79 7.31
C PHE A 190 15.73 -0.87 7.51
N ILE A 191 16.07 -0.09 6.49
CA ILE A 191 17.12 0.93 6.58
C ILE A 191 16.45 2.30 6.71
N CYS A 192 16.40 2.85 7.92
CA CYS A 192 15.86 4.19 8.17
C CYS A 192 16.84 5.25 7.67
N LEU A 193 16.46 5.95 6.61
CA LEU A 193 17.28 7.00 6.01
C LEU A 193 17.06 8.33 6.73
N VAL A 194 18.08 9.18 6.80
CA VAL A 194 17.93 10.53 7.34
C VAL A 194 17.70 11.50 6.17
N LYS A 195 16.86 12.52 6.37
CA LYS A 195 16.69 13.58 5.38
C LYS A 195 18.04 14.30 5.26
N GLN A 196 18.64 14.24 4.08
CA GLN A 196 19.82 15.06 3.79
C GLN A 196 19.38 16.52 3.77
N ASP A 197 19.92 17.33 4.67
CA ASP A 197 20.00 18.77 4.43
C ASP A 197 20.84 18.97 3.16
N GLU A 198 20.55 20.01 2.37
CA GLU A 198 21.30 20.27 1.14
C GLU A 198 22.76 20.61 1.48
N GLY A 199 23.60 19.56 1.57
CA GLY A 199 25.02 19.63 1.91
C GLY A 199 25.44 18.58 2.95
N GLY A 200 25.84 17.39 2.52
CA GLY A 200 26.60 16.47 3.40
C GLY A 200 26.42 14.97 3.13
N HIS A 201 27.54 14.26 3.15
CA HIS A 201 27.73 12.82 2.88
C HIS A 201 26.76 11.88 3.63
N LEU A 202 26.47 10.72 3.01
CA LEU A 202 25.70 9.61 3.59
C LEU A 202 26.35 9.08 4.88
N SER A 203 25.61 9.08 5.99
CA SER A 203 26.01 8.37 7.22
C SER A 203 24.85 7.53 7.76
N GLN A 204 25.12 6.24 7.96
CA GLN A 204 24.21 5.28 8.58
C GLN A 204 24.20 5.48 10.10
N GLN A 205 23.04 5.50 10.74
CA GLN A 205 22.98 5.43 12.20
C GLN A 205 23.14 3.97 12.65
N HIS A 206 24.30 3.63 13.22
CA HIS A 206 24.47 2.42 14.02
C HIS A 206 23.84 2.65 15.39
N HIS A 207 22.81 1.89 15.72
CA HIS A 207 22.25 1.86 17.07
C HIS A 207 23.16 1.02 17.97
N GLN A 208 23.99 1.69 18.77
CA GLN A 208 24.77 1.08 19.83
C GLN A 208 23.83 0.87 21.03
N GLN A 209 23.43 -0.36 21.31
CA GLN A 209 22.87 -0.73 22.61
C GLN A 209 24.05 -0.96 23.58
N GLN A 210 24.25 0.00 24.50
CA GLN A 210 24.64 -0.25 25.89
C GLN A 210 23.33 -0.20 26.67
N THR A 211 22.96 -1.12 27.56
CA THR A 211 23.71 -1.80 28.62
C THR A 211 23.11 -3.17 28.91
#